data_AF-A0A380MNM5-F1
#
_entry.id   AF-A0A380MNM5-F1
#
_cell.length_a   1.000
_cell.length_b   1.000
_cell.length_c   1.000
_cell.angle_alpha   90.00
_cell.angle_beta   90.00
_cell.angle_gamma   90.00
#
_symmetry.space_group_name_H-M   'P 1'
#
loop_
_entity.id
_entity.type
_entity.pdbx_description
1 polymer ?
#
loop_
_entity_poly.entity_id
_entity_poly.type
_entity_poly.pdbx_seq_one_letter_code
_entity_poly.pdbx_strand_id
1 'polypeptide(L)'
;MASVEYYPDAYQHEHAQRFHCSQTAIHKALKKLGISYKKTLRHPKANQDDRERFNESIAKYQKEETPIVYLDESSFRSQWLHRYGWSEIFTKPLKNREISIF
;
A
#
# COMPACT_ATOMS: atom_id res chain seq x y z
N MET A 1 -5.53 -27.55 4.95
CA MET A 1 -4.90 -26.23 4.72
C MET A 1 -4.85 -25.91 3.22
N ALA A 2 -5.96 -26.04 2.48
CA ALA A 2 -5.90 -26.06 1.01
C ALA A 2 -6.01 -24.67 0.35
N SER A 3 -7.00 -23.86 0.71
CA SER A 3 -7.34 -22.69 -0.13
C SER A 3 -6.27 -21.59 -0.21
N VAL A 4 -5.47 -21.37 0.85
CA VAL A 4 -4.44 -20.30 0.88
C VAL A 4 -3.22 -20.68 0.03
N GLU A 5 -2.91 -21.97 -0.06
CA GLU A 5 -1.80 -22.47 -0.88
C GLU A 5 -2.15 -22.43 -2.37
N TYR A 6 -3.38 -22.80 -2.74
CA TYR A 6 -3.83 -22.77 -4.14
C TYR A 6 -4.16 -21.35 -4.64
N TYR A 7 -4.55 -20.44 -3.75
CA TYR A 7 -4.94 -19.06 -4.09
C TYR A 7 -4.30 -18.05 -3.13
N PRO A 8 -2.98 -17.82 -3.20
CA PRO A 8 -2.28 -16.95 -2.25
C PRO A 8 -2.69 -15.48 -2.37
N ASP A 9 -3.14 -15.05 -3.56
CA ASP A 9 -3.53 -13.67 -3.86
C ASP A 9 -5.03 -13.41 -3.68
N ALA A 10 -5.81 -14.43 -3.31
CA ALA A 10 -7.25 -14.26 -3.15
C ALA A 10 -7.61 -13.41 -1.93
N TYR A 11 -8.70 -12.65 -2.06
CA TYR A 11 -9.20 -11.84 -0.95
C TYR A 11 -9.85 -12.71 0.12
N GLN A 12 -9.89 -12.21 1.37
CA GLN A 12 -10.49 -12.93 2.50
C GLN A 12 -11.97 -13.29 2.27
N HIS A 13 -12.72 -12.47 1.52
CA HIS A 13 -14.11 -12.77 1.21
C HIS A 13 -14.25 -13.90 0.17
N GLU A 14 -13.32 -14.03 -0.77
CA GLU A 14 -13.29 -15.13 -1.74
C GLU A 14 -12.96 -16.46 -1.05
N HIS A 15 -12.01 -16.44 -0.11
CA HIS A 15 -11.77 -17.58 0.77
C HIS A 15 -13.00 -17.93 1.61
N ALA A 16 -13.70 -16.92 2.15
CA ALA A 16 -14.90 -17.13 2.95
C ALA A 16 -16.03 -17.78 2.15
N GLN A 17 -16.21 -17.40 0.88
CA GLN A 17 -17.16 -18.04 -0.04
C GLN A 17 -16.81 -19.52 -0.26
N ARG A 18 -15.53 -19.85 -0.50
CA ARG A 18 -15.06 -21.23 -0.72
C ARG A 18 -15.23 -22.12 0.52
N PHE A 19 -15.04 -21.55 1.71
CA PHE A 19 -15.20 -22.27 2.97
C PHE A 19 -16.62 -22.17 3.56
N HIS A 20 -17.56 -21.52 2.86
CA HIS A 20 -18.92 -21.26 3.33
C HIS A 20 -18.97 -20.66 4.75
N CYS A 21 -18.06 -19.73 5.05
CA CYS A 21 -17.95 -19.10 6.36
C CYS A 21 -17.98 -17.57 6.25
N SER A 22 -17.94 -16.88 7.38
CA SER A 22 -17.81 -15.42 7.38
C SER A 22 -16.37 -14.99 7.06
N GLN A 23 -16.22 -13.79 6.48
CA GLN A 23 -14.90 -13.18 6.28
C GLN A 23 -14.15 -13.01 7.61
N THR A 24 -14.87 -12.70 8.70
CA THR A 24 -14.28 -12.54 10.04
C THR A 24 -13.69 -13.84 10.59
N ALA A 25 -14.27 -14.99 10.25
CA ALA A 25 -13.71 -16.29 10.61
C ALA A 25 -12.38 -16.54 9.89
N ILE A 26 -12.30 -16.24 8.59
CA ILE A 26 -11.06 -16.30 7.81
C ILE A 26 -9.99 -15.37 8.40
N HIS A 27 -10.34 -14.11 8.69
CA HIS A 27 -9.41 -13.16 9.31
C HIS A 27 -8.81 -13.70 10.62
N LYS A 28 -9.66 -14.22 11.53
CA LYS A 28 -9.21 -14.80 12.80
C LYS A 28 -8.32 -16.02 12.59
N ALA A 29 -8.67 -16.90 11.64
CA ALA A 29 -7.89 -18.08 11.31
C ALA A 29 -6.51 -17.73 10.75
N LEU A 30 -6.43 -16.81 9.79
CA LEU A 30 -5.16 -16.33 9.21
C LEU A 30 -4.27 -15.70 10.27
N LYS A 31 -4.84 -14.87 11.16
CA LYS A 31 -4.11 -14.27 12.29
C LYS A 31 -3.57 -15.32 13.26
N LYS A 32 -4.35 -16.36 13.57
CA LYS A 32 -3.92 -17.48 14.41
C LYS A 32 -2.77 -18.28 13.78
N LEU A 33 -2.76 -18.37 12.44
CA LEU A 33 -1.70 -19.03 11.67
C LEU A 33 -0.48 -18.13 11.42
N GLY A 34 -0.50 -16.86 11.85
CA GLY A 34 0.59 -15.91 11.59
C GLY A 34 0.71 -15.44 10.13
N ILE A 35 -0.30 -15.73 9.30
CA ILE A 35 -0.33 -15.35 7.89
C ILE A 35 -0.90 -13.94 7.78
N SER A 36 -0.07 -12.98 7.33
CA SER A 36 -0.53 -11.63 7.01
C SER A 36 -0.39 -11.37 5.51
N TYR A 37 -1.44 -10.82 4.91
CA TYR A 37 -1.41 -10.38 3.52
C TYR A 37 -0.55 -9.11 3.43
N LYS A 38 0.71 -9.28 3.00
CA LYS A 38 1.55 -8.16 2.56
C LYS A 38 1.41 -8.04 1.06
N LYS A 39 1.10 -6.83 0.57
CA LYS A 39 1.18 -6.53 -0.86
C LYS A 39 2.57 -6.89 -1.37
N THR A 40 2.65 -7.38 -2.60
CA THR A 40 3.92 -7.70 -3.25
C THR A 40 4.87 -6.50 -3.20
N LEU A 41 6.15 -6.75 -2.93
CA LEU A 41 7.19 -5.72 -2.99
C LEU A 41 7.44 -5.20 -4.42
N ARG A 42 6.93 -5.92 -5.42
CA ARG A 42 7.00 -5.53 -6.82
C ARG A 42 5.81 -4.65 -7.19
N HIS A 43 6.10 -3.50 -7.78
CA HIS A 43 5.09 -2.64 -8.36
C HIS A 43 4.49 -3.32 -9.61
N PRO A 44 3.17 -3.26 -9.84
CA PRO A 44 2.53 -3.96 -10.96
C PRO A 44 3.01 -3.51 -12.35
N LYS A 45 3.59 -2.30 -12.45
CA LYS A 45 4.23 -1.79 -13.68
C LYS A 45 5.74 -2.00 -13.73
N ALA A 46 6.31 -2.77 -12.80
CA ALA A 46 7.75 -3.05 -12.83
C ALA A 46 8.06 -3.99 -14.00
N ASN A 47 8.86 -3.51 -14.95
CA ASN A 47 9.37 -4.29 -16.07
C ASN A 47 10.89 -4.42 -15.95
N GLN A 48 11.42 -5.64 -16.11
CA GLN A 48 12.84 -5.91 -15.96
C GLN A 48 13.63 -5.41 -17.19
N ASP A 49 13.10 -5.60 -18.39
CA ASP A 49 13.75 -5.20 -19.64
C ASP A 49 13.94 -3.68 -19.72
N ASP A 50 12.91 -2.91 -19.30
CA ASP A 50 12.98 -1.46 -19.25
C ASP A 50 14.00 -0.95 -18.23
N ARG A 51 14.15 -1.66 -17.10
CA ARG A 51 15.18 -1.36 -16.09
C ARG A 51 16.57 -1.63 -16.61
N GLU A 52 16.77 -2.71 -17.35
CA GLU A 52 18.06 -3.07 -17.94
C GLU A 52 18.49 -2.05 -18.98
N ARG A 53 17.59 -1.66 -19.90
CA ARG A 53 17.84 -0.60 -20.88
C ARG A 53 18.18 0.74 -20.23
N PHE A 54 17.49 1.08 -19.14
CA PHE A 54 17.79 2.29 -18.38
C PHE A 54 19.20 2.23 -17.76
N ASN A 55 19.56 1.11 -17.12
CA ASN A 55 20.87 0.93 -16.52
C ASN A 55 22.01 0.96 -17.55
N GLU A 56 21.82 0.35 -18.72
CA GLU A 56 22.77 0.42 -19.83
C GLU A 56 23.00 1.86 -20.29
N SER A 57 21.92 2.65 -20.39
CA SER A 57 22.00 4.06 -20.74
C SER A 57 22.78 4.85 -19.68
N ILE A 58 22.52 4.61 -18.39
CA ILE A 58 23.27 5.23 -17.29
C ILE A 58 24.77 4.86 -17.34
N ALA A 59 25.09 3.58 -17.57
CA ALA A 59 26.47 3.11 -17.67
C ALA A 59 27.23 3.76 -18.84
N LYS A 60 26.54 3.98 -19.97
CA LYS A 60 27.10 4.70 -21.12
C LYS A 60 27.46 6.15 -20.75
N TYR A 61 26.54 6.88 -20.13
CA TYR A 61 26.78 8.29 -19.75
C TYR A 61 27.90 8.44 -18.73
N GLN A 62 28.03 7.48 -17.80
CA GLN A 62 29.15 7.43 -16.85
C GLN A 62 30.49 7.19 -17.54
N LYS A 63 30.53 6.31 -18.56
CA LYS A 63 31.75 6.05 -19.34
C LYS A 63 32.21 7.26 -20.15
N GLU A 64 31.27 8.06 -20.63
CA GLU A 64 31.53 9.26 -21.44
C GLU A 64 31.80 10.52 -20.58
N GLU A 65 31.87 10.38 -19.25
CA GLU A 65 32.01 11.48 -18.27
C GLU A 65 30.95 12.60 -18.44
N THR A 66 29.80 12.26 -19.04
CA THR A 66 28.71 13.20 -19.22
C THR A 66 27.94 13.38 -17.90
N PRO A 67 27.68 14.63 -17.48
CA PRO A 67 26.96 14.87 -16.23
C PRO A 67 25.51 14.39 -16.34
N ILE A 68 25.12 13.47 -15.46
CA ILE A 68 23.74 12.97 -15.38
C ILE A 68 22.93 13.91 -14.48
N VAL A 69 21.98 14.63 -15.08
CA VAL A 69 21.05 15.50 -14.36
C VAL A 69 19.69 14.81 -14.27
N TYR A 70 19.26 14.50 -13.05
CA TYR A 70 17.93 13.97 -12.80
C TYR A 70 16.94 15.12 -12.61
N LEU A 71 15.94 15.19 -13.50
CA LEU A 71 14.79 16.07 -13.34
C LEU A 71 13.62 15.20 -12.89
N ASP A 72 13.39 15.14 -11.59
CA ASP A 72 12.18 14.52 -11.07
C ASP A 72 11.05 15.54 -11.19
N GLU A 73 9.96 15.17 -11.86
CA GLU A 73 8.69 15.86 -11.73
C GLU A 73 8.11 15.52 -10.36
N SER A 74 8.81 15.91 -9.29
CA SER A 74 8.22 15.98 -7.97
C SER A 74 7.11 16.99 -8.10
N SER A 75 5.89 16.50 -8.33
CA SER A 75 4.75 17.34 -8.59
C SER A 75 4.68 18.25 -7.36
N PHE A 76 4.81 19.56 -7.57
CA PHE A 76 4.24 20.56 -6.67
C PHE A 76 2.70 20.45 -6.68
N ARG A 77 2.17 19.22 -6.65
CA ARG A 77 0.92 18.97 -5.97
C ARG A 77 1.20 19.46 -4.58
N SER A 78 0.70 20.66 -4.30
CA SER A 78 0.45 21.16 -2.96
C SER A 78 0.05 19.94 -2.15
N GLN A 79 1.00 19.40 -1.39
CA GLN A 79 0.69 18.31 -0.51
C GLN A 79 -0.29 18.97 0.44
N TRP A 80 -1.57 18.62 0.25
CA TRP A 80 -2.43 18.09 1.26
C TRP A 80 -1.58 17.55 2.41
N LEU A 81 -1.05 18.46 3.24
CA LEU A 81 -0.91 18.25 4.65
C LEU A 81 -2.27 17.69 5.01
N HIS A 82 -2.34 16.38 5.27
CA HIS A 82 -3.52 15.82 5.88
C HIS A 82 -3.75 16.72 7.10
N ARG A 83 -4.86 17.47 7.10
CA ARG A 83 -5.18 18.39 8.21
C ARG A 83 -5.24 17.63 9.55
N TYR A 84 -5.28 16.30 9.49
CA TYR A 84 -5.25 15.37 10.61
C TYR A 84 -4.15 14.32 10.40
N GLY A 85 -3.07 14.42 11.17
CA GLY A 85 -2.25 13.27 11.55
C GLY A 85 -2.97 12.48 12.66
N TRP A 86 -2.64 11.20 12.80
CA TRP A 86 -3.13 10.26 13.84
C TRP A 86 -4.09 10.87 14.85
N SER A 87 -5.39 10.73 14.60
CA SER A 87 -6.38 10.94 15.66
C SER A 87 -6.41 9.68 16.52
N GLU A 88 -6.37 9.87 17.83
CA GLU A 88 -6.83 8.86 18.78
C GLU A 88 -8.33 8.66 18.53
N ILE A 89 -8.65 7.70 17.68
CA ILE A 89 -10.03 7.38 17.33
C ILE A 89 -10.75 6.93 18.61
N PHE A 90 -11.63 7.82 19.09
CA PHE A 90 -12.74 7.64 20.06
C PHE A 90 -12.44 7.65 21.58
N THR A 91 -12.29 8.85 22.16
CA THR A 91 -12.68 9.09 23.57
C THR A 91 -13.91 9.98 23.64
N LYS A 92 -15.10 9.35 23.64
CA LYS A 92 -16.44 9.75 24.15
C LYS A 92 -16.99 11.18 23.83
N PRO A 93 -18.30 11.32 23.54
CA PRO A 93 -18.88 12.61 23.18
C PRO A 93 -18.91 13.58 24.37
N LEU A 94 -18.33 14.78 24.20
CA LEU A 94 -18.55 15.88 25.12
C LEU A 94 -19.95 16.45 24.88
N LYS A 95 -20.79 16.28 25.90
CA LYS A 95 -22.12 16.88 26.03
C LYS A 95 -22.03 18.42 25.93
N ASN A 96 -23.00 18.99 25.21
CA ASN A 96 -23.59 20.32 25.36
C ASN A 96 -22.64 21.46 25.73
N ARG A 97 -22.25 22.29 24.75
CA ARG A 97 -22.13 23.74 24.96
C ARG A 97 -22.67 24.47 23.72
N GLU A 98 -23.69 25.27 23.96
CA GLU A 98 -24.36 26.14 23.00
C GLU A 98 -23.35 27.06 22.32
N ILE A 99 -23.44 27.14 20.99
CA ILE A 99 -22.63 28.04 20.18
C ILE A 99 -23.46 29.32 20.02
N SER A 100 -23.21 30.34 20.84
CA SER A 100 -23.61 31.71 20.51
C SER A 100 -22.49 32.32 19.68
N ILE A 101 -22.76 32.49 18.39
CA ILE A 101 -21.92 33.16 17.42
C ILE A 101 -22.08 34.68 17.55
N PHE A 102 -21.08 35.33 18.14
CA PHE A 102 -20.60 36.69 17.82
C PHE A 102 -19.11 36.76 18.17
#